data_AF-A0A1G2HXM6-F1
#
_entry.id   AF-A0A1G2HXM6-F1
#
_cell.length_a   1.000
_cell.length_b   1.000
_cell.length_c   1.000
_cell.angle_alpha   90.00
_cell.angle_beta   90.00
_cell.angle_gamma   90.00
#
_symmetry.space_group_name_H-M   'P 1'
#
loop_
_entity.id
_entity.type
_entity.pdbx_description
1 polymer ?
#
loop_
_entity_poly.entity_id
_entity_poly.type
_entity_poly.pdbx_seq_one_letter_code
_entity_poly.pdbx_strand_id
1 'polypeptide(L)'
;MKRDNQKTKPSNDWDMDDLRKLPINAVRVLSVFIEKNEETLDSPELQEALEKRGISGKKFGATMAVFSKYKKEALLRPILNLGRGNRWLISEKYLSLIKDFIAEVRPYLDKK
;
A
#
# COMPACT_ATOMS: atom_id res chain seq x y z
N MET A 1 11.72 -45.06 2.47
CA MET A 1 10.32 -44.65 2.24
C MET A 1 10.22 -43.13 2.29
N LYS A 2 9.20 -42.58 1.64
CA LYS A 2 9.13 -41.25 1.00
C LYS A 2 9.42 -40.09 1.97
N ARG A 3 10.27 -39.14 1.53
CA ARG A 3 10.34 -37.79 2.13
C ARG A 3 9.13 -37.02 1.63
N ASP A 4 8.17 -36.77 2.49
CA ASP A 4 7.07 -35.85 2.21
C ASP A 4 7.65 -34.43 2.09
N ASN A 5 8.04 -34.06 0.88
CA ASN A 5 8.23 -32.66 0.49
C ASN A 5 6.84 -32.01 0.48
N GLN A 6 6.35 -31.60 1.66
CA GLN A 6 5.26 -30.64 1.74
C GLN A 6 5.75 -29.35 1.08
N LYS A 7 5.44 -29.20 -0.23
CA LYS A 7 5.46 -27.92 -0.90
C LYS A 7 4.43 -27.05 -0.20
N THR A 8 4.84 -26.33 0.83
CA THR A 8 4.08 -25.22 1.40
C THR A 8 3.72 -24.31 0.23
N LYS A 9 2.42 -24.20 -0.07
CA LYS A 9 1.95 -23.22 -1.05
C LYS A 9 2.46 -21.85 -0.57
N PRO A 10 3.06 -21.04 -1.46
CA PRO A 10 3.52 -19.71 -1.05
C PRO A 10 2.34 -18.97 -0.42
N SER A 11 2.56 -18.42 0.77
CA SER A 11 1.53 -17.65 1.47
C SER A 11 1.17 -16.44 0.60
N ASN A 12 -0.13 -16.19 0.47
CA ASN A 12 -0.65 -14.97 -0.17
C ASN A 12 -0.63 -13.76 0.78
N ASP A 13 -0.19 -13.95 2.02
CA ASP A 13 -0.05 -12.88 3.00
C ASP A 13 1.21 -12.06 2.72
N TRP A 14 1.21 -10.82 3.22
CA TRP A 14 2.35 -9.92 3.15
C TRP A 14 3.29 -10.11 4.33
N ASP A 15 4.58 -9.98 4.06
CA ASP A 15 5.63 -9.83 5.07
C ASP A 15 6.47 -8.56 4.82
N MET A 16 7.42 -8.28 5.72
CA MET A 16 8.30 -7.12 5.62
C MET A 16 9.14 -7.13 4.34
N ASP A 17 9.59 -8.30 3.88
CA ASP A 17 10.42 -8.42 2.69
C ASP A 17 9.62 -8.16 1.41
N ASP A 18 8.32 -8.46 1.41
CA ASP A 18 7.40 -8.06 0.35
C ASP A 18 7.17 -6.55 0.33
N LEU A 19 6.98 -5.93 1.49
CA LEU A 19 6.82 -4.48 1.60
C LEU A 19 8.06 -3.73 1.12
N ARG A 20 9.28 -4.25 1.40
CA ARG A 20 10.55 -3.70 0.89
C ARG A 20 10.67 -3.71 -0.64
N LYS A 21 9.92 -4.58 -1.33
CA LYS A 21 9.87 -4.64 -2.80
C LYS A 21 8.87 -3.66 -3.41
N LEU A 22 8.10 -2.94 -2.60
CA LEU A 22 7.16 -1.94 -3.10
C LEU A 22 7.93 -0.75 -3.70
N PRO A 23 7.48 -0.24 -4.87
CA PRO A 23 7.98 1.03 -5.38
C PRO A 23 7.79 2.15 -4.37
N ILE A 24 8.76 3.08 -4.28
CA ILE A 24 8.74 4.18 -3.30
C ILE A 24 7.43 4.97 -3.29
N ASN A 25 6.80 5.18 -4.46
CA ASN A 25 5.53 5.89 -4.54
C ASN A 25 4.38 5.10 -3.92
N ALA A 26 4.38 3.76 -4.04
CA ALA A 26 3.38 2.91 -3.37
C ALA A 26 3.57 2.95 -1.85
N VAL A 27 4.82 2.96 -1.39
CA VAL A 27 5.13 3.16 0.04
C VAL A 27 4.64 4.53 0.52
N ARG A 28 4.82 5.58 -0.29
CA ARG A 28 4.27 6.92 0.01
C ARG A 28 2.75 6.91 0.13
N VAL A 29 2.03 6.18 -0.73
CA VAL A 29 0.57 6.00 -0.58
C VAL A 29 0.24 5.43 0.79
N LEU A 30 0.87 4.31 1.17
CA LEU A 30 0.65 3.67 2.47
C LEU A 30 0.97 4.62 3.64
N SER A 31 2.04 5.41 3.55
CA SER A 31 2.41 6.37 4.59
C SER A 31 1.35 7.45 4.82
N VAL A 32 0.60 7.86 3.79
CA VAL A 32 -0.47 8.87 3.95
C VAL A 32 -1.60 8.35 4.84
N PHE A 33 -2.00 7.08 4.70
CA PHE A 33 -2.99 6.45 5.59
C PHE A 33 -2.51 6.42 7.04
N ILE A 34 -1.24 6.05 7.24
CA ILE A 34 -0.64 5.99 8.59
C ILE A 34 -0.57 7.38 9.23
N GLU A 35 -0.17 8.40 8.47
CA GLU A 35 -0.04 9.78 8.98
C GLU A 35 -1.37 10.43 9.28
N LYS A 36 -2.38 10.20 8.43
CA LYS A 36 -3.75 10.67 8.68
C LYS A 36 -4.44 9.89 9.79
N ASN A 37 -3.92 8.71 10.13
CA ASN A 37 -4.55 7.76 11.05
C ASN A 37 -5.98 7.43 10.61
N GLU A 38 -6.16 7.25 9.29
CA GLU A 38 -7.43 6.91 8.68
C GLU A 38 -7.30 5.60 7.91
N GLU A 39 -8.33 4.77 7.96
CA GLU A 39 -8.37 3.50 7.21
C GLU A 39 -8.88 3.72 5.79
N THR A 40 -9.71 4.74 5.58
CA THR A 40 -10.30 5.09 4.30
C THR A 40 -9.92 6.49 3.91
N LEU A 41 -9.45 6.68 2.67
CA LEU A 41 -9.17 8.00 2.12
C LEU A 41 -9.77 8.15 0.73
N ASP A 42 -10.24 9.36 0.42
CA ASP A 42 -10.79 9.69 -0.90
C ASP A 42 -9.64 9.96 -1.89
N SER A 43 -9.80 9.62 -3.17
CA SER A 43 -8.75 9.82 -4.18
C SER A 43 -8.22 11.27 -4.26
N PRO A 44 -9.07 12.32 -4.19
CA PRO A 44 -8.58 13.69 -4.17
C PRO A 44 -7.66 13.99 -2.99
N GLU A 45 -7.99 13.48 -1.80
CA GLU A 45 -7.22 13.69 -0.59
C GLU A 45 -5.88 12.95 -0.62
N LEU A 46 -5.87 11.71 -1.12
CA LEU A 46 -4.64 10.98 -1.38
C LEU A 46 -3.77 11.70 -2.41
N GLN A 47 -4.37 12.17 -3.50
CA GLN A 47 -3.64 12.88 -4.55
C GLN A 47 -3.00 14.17 -4.00
N GLU A 48 -3.75 14.98 -3.25
CA GLU A 48 -3.23 16.22 -2.65
C GLU A 48 -2.06 15.94 -1.69
N ALA A 49 -2.18 14.91 -0.85
CA ALA A 49 -1.13 14.52 0.09
C ALA A 49 0.14 14.03 -0.63
N LEU A 50 0.00 13.33 -1.75
CA LEU A 50 1.11 12.81 -2.55
C LEU A 50 1.74 13.89 -3.44
N GLU A 51 0.96 14.86 -3.91
CA GLU A 51 1.44 16.02 -4.67
C GLU A 51 2.37 16.90 -3.82
N LYS A 52 2.05 17.08 -2.52
CA LYS A 52 2.95 17.73 -1.55
C LYS A 52 4.32 17.03 -1.45
N ARG A 53 4.40 15.75 -1.81
CA ARG A 53 5.62 14.93 -1.85
C ARG A 53 6.23 14.77 -3.25
N GLY A 54 5.77 15.55 -4.23
CA GLY A 54 6.30 15.57 -5.59
C GLY A 54 5.78 14.47 -6.52
N ILE A 55 4.70 13.76 -6.13
CA ILE A 55 4.02 12.79 -7.02
C ILE A 55 2.92 13.54 -7.78
N SER A 56 3.15 13.81 -9.07
CA SER A 56 2.14 14.47 -9.91
C SER A 56 0.93 13.56 -10.19
N GLY A 57 -0.24 14.14 -10.47
CA GLY A 57 -1.47 13.41 -10.77
C GLY A 57 -1.34 12.32 -11.87
N LYS A 58 -0.47 12.51 -12.88
CA LYS A 58 -0.18 11.47 -13.89
C LYS A 58 0.46 10.21 -13.29
N LYS A 59 1.26 10.36 -12.22
CA LYS A 59 1.90 9.26 -11.49
C LYS A 59 0.96 8.63 -10.46
N PHE A 60 -0.11 9.31 -10.06
CA PHE A 60 -1.07 8.81 -9.06
C PHE A 60 -1.75 7.52 -9.51
N GLY A 61 -2.42 7.52 -10.66
CA GLY A 61 -3.11 6.33 -11.18
C GLY A 61 -2.18 5.14 -11.39
N ALA A 62 -0.97 5.39 -11.90
CA ALA A 62 0.06 4.36 -12.06
C ALA A 62 0.52 3.79 -10.72
N THR A 63 0.61 4.63 -9.69
CA THR A 63 0.97 4.21 -8.32
C THR A 63 -0.13 3.38 -7.68
N MET A 64 -1.40 3.77 -7.83
CA MET A 64 -2.52 2.97 -7.30
C MET A 64 -2.63 1.61 -8.00
N ALA A 65 -2.36 1.55 -9.30
CA ALA A 65 -2.35 0.30 -10.07
C ALA A 65 -1.26 -0.70 -9.61
N VAL A 66 -0.24 -0.25 -8.87
CA VAL A 66 0.81 -1.14 -8.32
C VAL A 66 0.21 -2.17 -7.38
N PHE A 67 -0.73 -1.78 -6.52
CA PHE A 67 -1.33 -2.69 -5.53
C PHE A 67 -2.10 -3.84 -6.17
N SER A 68 -2.65 -3.64 -7.37
CA SER A 68 -3.33 -4.69 -8.13
C SER A 68 -2.39 -5.66 -8.84
N LYS A 69 -1.09 -5.38 -8.92
CA LYS A 69 -0.11 -6.24 -9.62
C LYS A 69 0.39 -7.40 -8.77
N TYR A 70 0.29 -7.30 -7.45
CA TYR A 70 0.76 -8.33 -6.54
C TYR A 70 -0.28 -9.45 -6.45
N LYS A 71 0.15 -10.69 -6.64
CA LYS A 71 -0.67 -11.90 -6.41
C LYS A 71 -0.76 -12.24 -4.92
N LYS A 72 -0.99 -11.22 -4.09
CA LYS A 72 -1.13 -11.29 -2.64
C LYS A 72 -2.46 -10.67 -2.25
N GLU A 73 -2.87 -10.86 -1.00
CA GLU A 73 -4.06 -10.20 -0.48
C GLU A 73 -3.90 -8.68 -0.59
N ALA A 74 -4.90 -7.95 -1.09
CA ALA A 74 -4.72 -6.53 -1.37
C ALA A 74 -4.51 -5.71 -0.09
N LEU A 75 -3.37 -5.00 0.00
CA LEU A 75 -3.07 -4.00 1.04
C LEU A 75 -3.98 -2.77 0.94
N LEU A 76 -4.41 -2.45 -0.28
CA LEU A 76 -5.26 -1.32 -0.62
C LEU A 76 -6.35 -1.78 -1.57
N ARG A 77 -7.60 -1.45 -1.28
CA ARG A 77 -8.76 -1.82 -2.09
C ARG A 77 -9.59 -0.57 -2.42
N PRO A 78 -10.07 -0.41 -3.66
CA PRO A 78 -11.02 0.63 -3.95
C PRO A 78 -12.38 0.29 -3.32
N ILE A 79 -13.00 1.23 -2.62
CA ILE A 79 -14.40 1.16 -2.21
C ILE A 79 -15.21 1.90 -3.28
N LEU A 80 -16.05 1.17 -4.01
CA LEU A 80 -16.98 1.76 -4.97
C LEU A 80 -18.09 2.47 -4.19
N ASN A 81 -18.08 3.80 -4.17
CA ASN A 81 -19.23 4.57 -3.72
C ASN A 81 -19.96 5.17 -4.92
N LEU A 82 -21.23 4.80 -5.08
CA LEU A 82 -22.15 5.38 -6.05
C LEU A 82 -22.40 6.85 -5.66
N GLY A 83 -21.54 7.78 -6.12
CA GLY A 83 -21.79 9.23 -6.06
C GLY A 83 -20.72 10.10 -5.38
N ARG A 84 -19.72 9.53 -4.69
CA ARG A 84 -18.61 10.29 -4.05
C ARG A 84 -17.23 9.73 -4.39
N GLY A 85 -16.89 9.79 -5.67
CA GLY A 85 -15.53 9.50 -6.16
C GLY A 85 -14.98 8.11 -5.81
N ASN A 86 -13.73 7.87 -6.20
CA ASN A 86 -13.02 6.65 -5.84
C ASN A 86 -12.47 6.78 -4.42
N ARG A 87 -12.93 5.95 -3.49
CA ARG A 87 -12.36 5.83 -2.14
C ARG A 87 -11.43 4.64 -2.06
N TRP A 88 -10.47 4.69 -1.15
CA TRP A 88 -9.49 3.63 -0.96
C TRP A 88 -9.44 3.22 0.50
N LEU A 89 -9.49 1.92 0.73
CA LEU A 89 -9.41 1.28 2.04
C LEU A 89 -8.06 0.60 2.19
N ILE A 90 -7.31 0.95 3.24
CA ILE A 90 -6.14 0.19 3.67
C ILE A 90 -6.60 -1.06 4.43
N SER A 91 -5.90 -2.17 4.25
CA SER A 91 -6.24 -3.43 4.90
C SER A 91 -5.86 -3.40 6.39
N GLU A 92 -6.87 -3.45 7.26
CA GLU A 92 -6.70 -3.54 8.73
C GLU A 92 -5.80 -4.72 9.14
N LYS A 93 -5.94 -5.87 8.46
CA LYS A 93 -5.13 -7.08 8.70
C LYS A 93 -3.63 -6.79 8.65
N TYR A 94 -3.21 -5.88 7.76
CA TYR A 94 -1.80 -5.54 7.54
C TYR A 94 -1.42 -4.19 8.15
N LEU A 95 -2.32 -3.53 8.89
CA LEU A 95 -2.09 -2.18 9.39
C LEU A 95 -0.88 -2.10 10.32
N SER A 96 -0.71 -3.04 11.25
CA SER A 96 0.50 -3.08 12.11
C SER A 96 1.77 -3.29 11.29
N LEU A 97 1.76 -4.25 10.35
CA LEU A 97 2.91 -4.51 9.47
C LEU A 97 3.29 -3.26 8.66
N ILE A 98 2.30 -2.56 8.11
CA ILE A 98 2.50 -1.34 7.35
C ILE A 98 3.05 -0.23 8.27
N LYS A 99 2.51 -0.07 9.49
CA LYS A 99 3.01 0.91 10.47
C LYS A 99 4.48 0.69 10.79
N ASP A 100 4.87 -0.55 11.09
CA ASP A 100 6.25 -0.91 11.40
C ASP A 100 7.18 -0.65 10.21
N PHE A 101 6.76 -1.05 9.02
CA PHE A 101 7.51 -0.80 7.79
C PHE A 101 7.66 0.70 7.49
N ILE A 102 6.58 1.49 7.61
CA ILE A 102 6.64 2.93 7.40
C ILE A 102 7.55 3.59 8.43
N ALA A 103 7.55 3.14 9.70
CA ALA A 103 8.47 3.65 10.72
C ALA A 103 9.94 3.37 10.35
N GLU A 104 10.25 2.17 9.82
CA GLU A 104 11.59 1.79 9.35
C GLU A 104 12.05 2.67 8.18
N VAL A 105 11.17 2.91 7.19
CA VAL A 105 11.54 3.59 5.94
C VAL A 105 11.31 5.11 5.95
N ARG A 106 10.66 5.66 6.98
CA ARG A 106 10.36 7.10 7.10
C ARG A 106 11.53 8.03 6.80
N PRO A 107 12.76 7.77 7.29
CA PRO A 107 13.91 8.64 7.01
C PRO A 107 14.28 8.75 5.52
N TYR A 108 13.79 7.82 4.69
CA TYR A 108 14.10 7.72 3.26
C TYR A 108 12.94 8.17 2.37
N LEU A 109 11.71 8.26 2.90
CA LEU A 109 10.52 8.60 2.10
C LEU A 109 10.49 10.07 1.65
N ASP A 110 11.04 10.96 2.48
CA ASP A 110 10.98 12.42 2.28
C ASP A 110 12.30 13.04 1.79
N LYS A 111 13.33 12.21 1.55
CA LYS A 111 14.56 12.70 0.89
C LYS A 111 14.27 12.98 -0.58
N LYS A 112 14.24 14.27 -0.92
CA LYS A 112 14.13 14.82 -2.27
C LYS A 112 15.42 14.60 -3.06
#